data_AF-A0A6G3PEY1-F1
#
_entry.id   AF-A0A6G3PEY1-F1
#
_cell.length_a   1.000
_cell.length_b   1.000
_cell.length_c   1.000
_cell.angle_alpha   90.00
_cell.angle_beta   90.00
_cell.angle_gamma   90.00
#
_symmetry.space_group_name_H-M   'P 1'
#
loop_
_entity.id
_entity.type
_entity.pdbx_description
1 polymer ?
#
loop_
_entity_poly.entity_id
_entity_poly.type
_entity_poly.pdbx_seq_one_letter_code
_entity_poly.pdbx_strand_id
1 'polypeptide(L)'
;MTVTGRRKTDGARALEALRDESASVRLRAALAVGSAPDPRFVAELVERCAVEPEFFVRDMLTWALTRHPVADTLPLLLDEARSERAQARSQALHSLSKVGDPRGWRAITRGVLTDADDEVARSAWRASVLLVPEEEEAALAAVLVTQLGRGGHATQLSLSRALIALGDAPAPALDLAKRAADPVVRAHALATERLRHDPDTGFAFALEEAKRTVALGPAADGVGGT
;
A
#
# COMPACT_ATOMS: atom_id res chain seq x y z
N MET A 1 16.45 -33.32 29.88
CA MET A 1 15.63 -32.53 28.92
C MET A 1 16.55 -31.98 27.83
N THR A 2 16.37 -32.38 26.58
CA THR A 2 17.24 -31.99 25.46
C THR A 2 16.92 -30.57 24.97
N VAL A 3 17.93 -29.86 24.43
CA VAL A 3 17.81 -28.50 23.88
C VAL A 3 16.69 -28.39 22.81
N THR A 4 16.44 -29.46 22.08
CA THR A 4 15.34 -29.59 21.10
C THR A 4 13.95 -29.60 21.73
N GLY A 5 13.78 -30.14 22.94
CA GLY A 5 12.52 -30.11 23.68
C GLY A 5 12.17 -28.71 24.17
N ARG A 6 13.17 -27.98 24.70
CA ARG A 6 13.01 -26.59 25.18
C ARG A 6 12.64 -25.63 24.05
N ARG A 7 13.30 -25.73 22.89
CA ARG A 7 12.95 -24.91 21.70
C ARG A 7 11.53 -25.16 21.16
N LYS A 8 11.03 -26.41 21.24
CA LYS A 8 9.65 -26.72 20.84
C LYS A 8 8.62 -26.12 21.80
N THR A 9 8.86 -26.19 23.11
CA THR A 9 7.97 -25.59 24.12
C THR A 9 8.00 -24.06 24.11
N ASP A 10 9.13 -23.46 23.74
CA ASP A 10 9.25 -22.00 23.63
C ASP A 10 8.51 -21.48 22.39
N GLY A 11 8.56 -22.22 21.28
CA GLY A 11 7.78 -21.89 20.08
C GLY A 11 6.26 -22.03 20.28
N ALA A 12 5.79 -23.06 20.98
CA ALA A 12 4.37 -23.21 21.28
C ALA A 12 3.83 -22.05 22.15
N ARG A 13 4.60 -21.63 23.15
CA ARG A 13 4.26 -20.47 24.00
C ARG A 13 4.28 -19.16 23.21
N ALA A 14 5.20 -18.99 22.27
CA ALA A 14 5.23 -17.81 21.42
C ALA A 14 3.99 -17.71 20.51
N LEU A 15 3.55 -18.83 19.94
CA LEU A 15 2.32 -18.90 19.13
C LEU A 15 1.07 -18.55 19.94
N GLU A 16 0.95 -19.07 21.16
CA GLU A 16 -0.16 -18.73 22.06
C GLU A 16 -0.14 -17.23 22.41
N ALA A 17 1.04 -16.67 22.70
CA ALA A 17 1.21 -15.27 23.04
C ALA A 17 0.91 -14.30 21.88
N LEU A 18 0.94 -14.76 20.62
CA LEU A 18 0.49 -13.96 19.47
C LEU A 18 -1.03 -13.70 19.49
N ARG A 19 -1.80 -14.51 20.22
CA ARG A 19 -3.26 -14.40 20.34
C ARG A 19 -3.72 -13.82 21.67
N ASP A 20 -2.78 -13.38 22.52
CA ASP A 20 -3.07 -12.81 23.83
C ASP A 20 -3.94 -11.55 23.73
N GLU A 21 -4.81 -11.30 24.71
CA GLU A 21 -5.67 -10.12 24.73
C GLU A 21 -4.87 -8.80 24.85
N SER A 22 -3.69 -8.85 25.47
CA SER A 22 -2.79 -7.71 25.63
C SER A 22 -1.95 -7.46 24.38
N ALA A 23 -2.14 -6.29 23.76
CA ALA A 23 -1.32 -5.83 22.65
C ALA A 23 0.19 -5.85 22.97
N SER A 24 0.57 -5.54 24.21
CA SER A 24 1.96 -5.59 24.66
C SER A 24 2.54 -7.00 24.69
N VAL A 25 1.72 -8.01 25.03
CA VAL A 25 2.15 -9.42 24.98
C VAL A 25 2.32 -9.86 23.54
N ARG A 26 1.33 -9.56 22.67
CA ARG A 26 1.41 -9.88 21.24
C ARG A 26 2.58 -9.20 20.54
N LEU A 27 2.86 -7.93 20.84
CA LEU A 27 4.02 -7.21 20.31
C LEU A 27 5.34 -7.91 20.67
N ARG A 28 5.51 -8.31 21.93
CA ARG A 28 6.70 -9.05 22.37
C ARG A 28 6.78 -10.44 21.73
N ALA A 29 5.65 -11.10 21.54
CA ALA A 29 5.60 -12.40 20.87
C ALA A 29 6.04 -12.27 19.40
N ALA A 30 5.51 -11.29 18.66
CA ALA A 30 5.91 -11.00 17.28
C ALA A 30 7.40 -10.65 17.19
N LEU A 31 7.92 -9.83 18.11
CA LEU A 31 9.34 -9.51 18.20
C LEU A 31 10.20 -10.76 18.42
N ALA A 32 9.81 -11.63 19.36
CA ALA A 32 10.53 -12.87 19.65
C ALA A 32 10.53 -13.83 18.46
N VAL A 33 9.38 -14.02 17.83
CA VAL A 33 9.22 -14.84 16.62
C VAL A 33 10.08 -14.32 15.47
N GLY A 34 10.09 -13.01 15.22
CA GLY A 34 10.94 -12.41 14.19
C GLY A 34 12.43 -12.47 14.52
N SER A 35 12.80 -12.40 15.80
CA SER A 35 14.21 -12.49 16.24
C SER A 35 14.79 -13.90 16.16
N ALA A 36 13.93 -14.92 16.19
CA ALA A 36 14.28 -16.32 16.08
C ALA A 36 13.36 -17.02 15.05
N PRO A 37 13.51 -16.72 13.75
CA PRO A 37 12.59 -17.17 12.73
C PRO A 37 12.60 -18.70 12.61
N ASP A 38 11.40 -19.27 12.51
CA ASP A 38 11.16 -20.70 12.29
C ASP A 38 9.96 -20.81 11.33
N PRO A 39 10.07 -21.55 10.22
CA PRO A 39 8.99 -21.66 9.22
C PRO A 39 7.63 -22.05 9.83
N ARG A 40 7.62 -22.74 10.97
CA ARG A 40 6.39 -23.13 11.68
C ARG A 40 5.58 -21.95 12.22
N PHE A 41 6.16 -20.75 12.32
CA PHE A 41 5.45 -19.55 12.77
C PHE A 41 4.76 -18.78 11.65
N VAL A 42 5.09 -19.04 10.39
CA VAL A 42 4.66 -18.18 9.27
C VAL A 42 3.14 -18.17 9.13
N ALA A 43 2.48 -19.34 9.20
CA ALA A 43 1.02 -19.43 9.10
C ALA A 43 0.33 -18.58 10.17
N GLU A 44 0.77 -18.68 11.42
CA GLU A 44 0.21 -17.89 12.53
C GLU A 44 0.45 -16.40 12.36
N LEU A 45 1.63 -16.00 11.89
CA LEU A 45 1.91 -14.58 11.63
C LEU A 45 0.97 -14.01 10.57
N VAL A 46 0.71 -14.75 9.47
CA VAL A 46 -0.23 -14.35 8.42
C VAL A 46 -1.65 -14.26 8.94
N GLU A 47 -2.12 -15.29 9.66
CA GLU A 47 -3.44 -15.30 10.31
C GLU A 47 -3.59 -14.12 11.29
N ARG A 48 -2.53 -13.82 12.05
CA ARG A 48 -2.57 -12.73 13.03
C ARG A 48 -2.60 -11.37 12.35
N CYS A 49 -1.83 -11.15 11.28
CA CYS A 49 -1.89 -9.94 10.47
C CYS A 49 -3.33 -9.65 9.99
N ALA A 50 -4.06 -10.69 9.60
CA ALA A 50 -5.42 -10.56 9.08
C ALA A 50 -6.44 -9.97 10.08
N VAL A 51 -6.17 -10.06 11.39
CA VAL A 51 -7.14 -9.72 12.45
C VAL A 51 -6.58 -8.88 13.59
N GLU A 52 -5.31 -8.46 13.56
CA GLU A 52 -4.69 -7.61 14.58
C GLU A 52 -5.23 -6.17 14.57
N PRO A 53 -5.91 -5.70 15.62
CA PRO A 53 -6.46 -4.34 15.67
C PRO A 53 -5.40 -3.25 15.94
N GLU A 54 -4.30 -3.57 16.62
CA GLU A 54 -3.29 -2.57 16.99
C GLU A 54 -2.24 -2.35 15.89
N PHE A 55 -2.15 -1.12 15.40
CA PHE A 55 -1.24 -0.73 14.32
C PHE A 55 0.22 -1.14 14.58
N PHE A 56 0.77 -0.81 15.75
CA PHE A 56 2.16 -1.15 16.09
C PHE A 56 2.42 -2.65 16.13
N VAL A 57 1.40 -3.46 16.46
CA VAL A 57 1.54 -4.91 16.44
C VAL A 57 1.50 -5.42 15.00
N ARG A 58 0.63 -4.87 14.13
CA ARG A 58 0.64 -5.19 12.67
C ARG A 58 1.99 -4.90 12.02
N ASP A 59 2.60 -3.77 12.34
CA ASP A 59 3.94 -3.41 11.83
C ASP A 59 4.99 -4.41 12.33
N MET A 60 4.92 -4.83 13.59
CA MET A 60 5.85 -5.83 14.14
C MET A 60 5.63 -7.23 13.55
N LEU A 61 4.38 -7.64 13.30
CA LEU A 61 4.06 -8.89 12.62
C LEU A 61 4.60 -8.89 11.19
N THR A 62 4.43 -7.78 10.47
CA THR A 62 5.02 -7.59 9.14
C THR A 62 6.54 -7.67 9.20
N TRP A 63 7.18 -6.98 10.15
CA TRP A 63 8.63 -7.09 10.36
C TRP A 63 9.04 -8.55 10.61
N ALA A 64 8.34 -9.27 11.47
CA ALA A 64 8.62 -10.67 11.78
C ALA A 64 8.50 -11.55 10.53
N LEU A 65 7.49 -11.35 9.68
CA LEU A 65 7.37 -12.03 8.38
C LEU A 65 8.59 -11.79 7.49
N THR A 66 9.12 -10.56 7.42
CA THR A 66 10.34 -10.28 6.64
C THR A 66 11.61 -10.93 7.18
N ARG A 67 11.60 -11.47 8.41
CA ARG A 67 12.72 -12.21 8.98
C ARG A 67 12.72 -13.70 8.57
N HIS A 68 11.61 -14.19 8.03
CA HIS A 68 11.47 -15.58 7.58
C HIS A 68 11.89 -15.73 6.10
N PRO A 69 12.29 -16.93 5.66
CA PRO A 69 12.60 -17.17 4.26
C PRO A 69 11.43 -16.85 3.34
N VAL A 70 11.71 -16.19 2.22
CA VAL A 70 10.69 -15.81 1.23
C VAL A 70 9.93 -17.03 0.69
N ALA A 71 10.60 -18.18 0.56
CA ALA A 71 9.98 -19.42 0.11
C ALA A 71 8.83 -19.88 1.01
N ASP A 72 8.87 -19.54 2.30
CA ASP A 72 7.84 -19.92 3.27
C ASP A 72 6.73 -18.86 3.38
N THR A 73 7.06 -17.58 3.24
CA THR A 73 6.11 -16.47 3.43
C THR A 73 5.33 -16.13 2.17
N LEU A 74 5.99 -16.12 1.00
CA LEU A 74 5.41 -15.64 -0.24
C LEU A 74 4.13 -16.40 -0.64
N PRO A 75 4.05 -17.74 -0.60
CA PRO A 75 2.84 -18.46 -0.99
C PRO A 75 1.62 -18.04 -0.15
N LEU A 76 1.80 -17.94 1.17
CA LEU A 76 0.71 -17.58 2.09
C LEU A 76 0.28 -16.12 1.92
N LEU A 77 1.23 -15.21 1.67
CA LEU A 77 0.90 -13.80 1.40
C LEU A 77 0.17 -13.62 0.07
N LEU A 78 0.54 -14.38 -0.97
CA LEU A 78 -0.16 -14.36 -2.26
C LEU A 78 -1.61 -14.87 -2.13
N ASP A 79 -1.83 -15.87 -1.29
CA ASP A 79 -3.17 -16.40 -1.00
C ASP A 79 -4.00 -15.42 -0.18
N GLU A 80 -3.42 -14.84 0.88
CA GLU A 80 -4.11 -13.88 1.75
C GLU A 80 -4.45 -12.55 1.03
N ALA A 81 -3.69 -12.18 0.00
CA ALA A 81 -4.04 -11.03 -0.87
C ALA A 81 -5.38 -11.22 -1.62
N ARG A 82 -5.92 -12.44 -1.66
CA ARG A 82 -7.23 -12.78 -2.26
C ARG A 82 -8.33 -13.04 -1.21
N SER A 83 -8.03 -12.80 0.07
CA SER A 83 -8.95 -13.00 1.19
C SER A 83 -10.20 -12.14 1.08
N GLU A 84 -11.33 -12.63 1.58
CA GLU A 84 -12.57 -11.83 1.65
C GLU A 84 -12.46 -10.68 2.66
N ARG A 85 -11.54 -10.79 3.63
CA ARG A 85 -11.32 -9.77 4.66
C ARG A 85 -10.41 -8.66 4.15
N ALA A 86 -10.90 -7.42 4.16
CA ALA A 86 -10.15 -6.25 3.71
C ALA A 86 -8.83 -6.03 4.49
N GLN A 87 -8.85 -6.22 5.81
CA GLN A 87 -7.62 -6.12 6.62
C GLN A 87 -6.57 -7.15 6.18
N ALA A 88 -7.00 -8.37 5.88
CA ALA A 88 -6.09 -9.41 5.45
C ALA A 88 -5.47 -9.11 4.07
N ARG A 89 -6.29 -8.66 3.10
CA ARG A 89 -5.79 -8.21 1.79
C ARG A 89 -4.77 -7.07 1.92
N SER A 90 -5.13 -6.02 2.66
CA SER A 90 -4.27 -4.84 2.84
C SER A 90 -2.95 -5.18 3.55
N GLN A 91 -2.98 -6.01 4.60
CA GLN A 91 -1.78 -6.45 5.31
C GLN A 91 -0.91 -7.39 4.47
N ALA A 92 -1.52 -8.26 3.67
CA ALA A 92 -0.79 -9.12 2.73
C ALA A 92 -0.03 -8.27 1.69
N LEU A 93 -0.71 -7.30 1.07
CA LEU A 93 -0.11 -6.36 0.11
C LEU A 93 1.01 -5.54 0.74
N HIS A 94 0.80 -5.03 1.97
CA HIS A 94 1.83 -4.33 2.73
C HIS A 94 3.05 -5.24 2.98
N SER A 95 2.84 -6.47 3.43
CA SER A 95 3.90 -7.42 3.70
C SER A 95 4.67 -7.80 2.44
N LEU A 96 3.98 -8.05 1.32
CA LEU A 96 4.61 -8.31 0.02
C LEU A 96 5.53 -7.15 -0.41
N SER A 97 5.12 -5.91 -0.17
CA SER A 97 5.95 -4.74 -0.45
C SER A 97 7.20 -4.64 0.44
N LYS A 98 7.20 -5.27 1.62
CA LYS A 98 8.35 -5.31 2.53
C LYS A 98 9.24 -6.52 2.30
N VAL A 99 8.67 -7.63 1.83
CA VAL A 99 9.41 -8.79 1.35
C VAL A 99 10.18 -8.44 0.08
N GLY A 100 9.57 -7.68 -0.83
CA GLY A 100 10.25 -7.14 -2.01
C GLY A 100 10.63 -8.19 -3.07
N ASP A 101 10.09 -9.41 -2.99
CA ASP A 101 10.32 -10.44 -4.00
C ASP A 101 9.48 -10.13 -5.25
N PRO A 102 10.08 -10.07 -6.46
CA PRO A 102 9.36 -9.73 -7.70
C PRO A 102 8.16 -10.65 -7.99
N ARG A 103 8.16 -11.90 -7.51
CA ARG A 103 7.02 -12.82 -7.68
C ARG A 103 5.78 -12.33 -6.93
N GLY A 104 5.93 -11.41 -5.97
CA GLY A 104 4.84 -10.70 -5.29
C GLY A 104 3.96 -9.89 -6.25
N TRP A 105 4.47 -9.50 -7.43
CA TRP A 105 3.69 -8.83 -8.47
C TRP A 105 2.41 -9.58 -8.85
N ARG A 106 2.39 -10.91 -8.71
CA ARG A 106 1.21 -11.76 -8.95
C ARG A 106 -0.01 -11.40 -8.10
N ALA A 107 0.18 -10.74 -6.95
CA ALA A 107 -0.91 -10.24 -6.13
C ALA A 107 -1.52 -8.93 -6.64
N ILE A 108 -0.80 -8.18 -7.47
CA ILE A 108 -1.21 -6.86 -7.98
C ILE A 108 -2.15 -7.06 -9.17
N THR A 109 -3.41 -7.34 -8.86
CA THR A 109 -4.49 -7.43 -9.85
C THR A 109 -5.21 -6.09 -9.99
N ARG A 110 -5.95 -5.90 -11.09
CA ARG A 110 -6.87 -4.76 -11.21
C ARG A 110 -7.85 -4.68 -10.03
N GLY A 111 -8.31 -5.83 -9.54
CA GLY A 111 -9.23 -5.93 -8.41
C GLY A 111 -8.71 -5.28 -7.13
N VAL A 112 -7.45 -5.51 -6.76
CA VAL A 112 -6.86 -4.88 -5.56
C VAL A 112 -6.47 -3.42 -5.79
N LEU A 113 -6.07 -3.06 -7.03
CA LEU A 113 -5.76 -1.67 -7.40
C LEU A 113 -7.00 -0.76 -7.39
N THR A 114 -8.18 -1.34 -7.60
CA THR A 114 -9.48 -0.65 -7.58
C THR A 114 -10.41 -1.21 -6.50
N ASP A 115 -9.87 -1.82 -5.44
CA ASP A 115 -10.67 -2.46 -4.38
C ASP A 115 -11.67 -1.45 -3.79
N ALA A 116 -12.85 -1.88 -3.35
CA ALA A 116 -13.83 -0.96 -2.75
C ALA A 116 -13.32 -0.37 -1.41
N ASP A 117 -12.47 -1.09 -0.70
CA ASP A 117 -11.84 -0.62 0.54
C ASP A 117 -10.62 0.27 0.23
N ASP A 118 -10.61 1.48 0.78
CA ASP A 118 -9.55 2.46 0.56
C ASP A 118 -8.19 2.05 1.14
N GLU A 119 -8.13 1.30 2.25
CA GLU A 119 -6.85 0.81 2.79
C GLU A 119 -6.29 -0.32 1.93
N VAL A 120 -7.14 -1.18 1.36
CA VAL A 120 -6.69 -2.19 0.40
C VAL A 120 -6.14 -1.53 -0.86
N ALA A 121 -6.88 -0.59 -1.46
CA ALA A 121 -6.41 0.14 -2.64
C ALA A 121 -5.10 0.89 -2.37
N ARG A 122 -5.00 1.63 -1.26
CA ARG A 122 -3.75 2.33 -0.87
C ARG A 122 -2.58 1.38 -0.65
N SER A 123 -2.81 0.22 -0.04
CA SER A 123 -1.78 -0.81 0.14
C SER A 123 -1.36 -1.41 -1.19
N ALA A 124 -2.30 -1.67 -2.10
CA ALA A 124 -2.03 -2.13 -3.45
C ALA A 124 -1.19 -1.11 -4.23
N TRP A 125 -1.52 0.19 -4.17
CA TRP A 125 -0.75 1.23 -4.87
C TRP A 125 0.69 1.30 -4.36
N ARG A 126 0.89 1.33 -3.04
CA ARG A 126 2.23 1.34 -2.43
C ARG A 126 3.03 0.08 -2.75
N ALA A 127 2.38 -1.08 -2.79
CA ALA A 127 3.04 -2.34 -3.15
C ALA A 127 3.36 -2.40 -4.66
N SER A 128 2.44 -1.96 -5.50
CA SER A 128 2.56 -2.05 -6.95
C SER A 128 3.79 -1.33 -7.48
N VAL A 129 4.05 -0.10 -7.03
CA VAL A 129 5.19 0.71 -7.50
C VAL A 129 6.55 0.18 -7.04
N LEU A 130 6.58 -0.73 -6.07
CA LEU A 130 7.80 -1.40 -5.62
C LEU A 130 8.04 -2.76 -6.29
N LEU A 131 6.98 -3.36 -6.85
CA LEU A 131 7.00 -4.72 -7.39
C LEU A 131 6.77 -4.79 -8.90
N VAL A 132 6.38 -3.67 -9.52
CA VAL A 132 6.07 -3.58 -10.95
C VAL A 132 7.30 -3.90 -11.80
N PRO A 133 7.21 -4.85 -12.74
CA PRO A 133 8.21 -5.00 -13.80
C PRO A 133 8.22 -3.76 -14.70
N GLU A 134 9.40 -3.38 -15.22
CA GLU A 134 9.58 -2.17 -16.03
C GLU A 134 8.59 -2.12 -17.22
N GLU A 135 8.34 -3.27 -17.85
CA GLU A 135 7.42 -3.40 -18.98
C GLU A 135 5.94 -3.18 -18.63
N GLU A 136 5.57 -3.25 -17.35
CA GLU A 136 4.20 -3.11 -16.85
C GLU A 136 3.91 -1.71 -16.28
N GLU A 137 4.91 -0.83 -16.15
CA GLU A 137 4.77 0.49 -15.51
C GLU A 137 3.68 1.36 -16.18
N ALA A 138 3.66 1.38 -17.51
CA ALA A 138 2.66 2.14 -18.26
C ALA A 138 1.24 1.58 -18.08
N ALA A 139 1.10 0.26 -18.03
CA ALA A 139 -0.18 -0.40 -17.79
C ALA A 139 -0.69 -0.13 -16.36
N LEU A 140 0.20 -0.23 -15.37
CA LEU A 140 -0.10 0.12 -13.99
C LEU A 140 -0.52 1.58 -13.87
N ALA A 141 0.24 2.50 -14.45
CA ALA A 141 -0.08 3.93 -14.44
C ALA A 141 -1.46 4.22 -15.03
N ALA A 142 -1.82 3.57 -16.15
CA ALA A 142 -3.14 3.70 -16.76
C ALA A 142 -4.27 3.27 -15.81
N VAL A 143 -4.08 2.20 -15.03
CA VAL A 143 -5.05 1.78 -14.01
C VAL A 143 -5.11 2.79 -12.85
N LEU A 144 -3.97 3.22 -12.32
CA LEU A 144 -3.90 4.15 -11.19
C LEU A 144 -4.57 5.50 -11.51
N VAL A 145 -4.39 6.03 -12.74
CA VAL A 145 -5.03 7.27 -13.18
C VAL A 145 -6.56 7.18 -13.15
N THR A 146 -7.15 6.00 -13.35
CA THR A 146 -8.61 5.82 -13.22
C THR A 146 -9.12 6.02 -11.79
N GLN A 147 -8.23 6.03 -10.80
CA GLN A 147 -8.56 6.20 -9.39
C GLN A 147 -8.43 7.66 -8.91
N LEU A 148 -8.07 8.60 -9.81
CA LEU A 148 -8.04 10.02 -9.46
C LEU A 148 -9.41 10.50 -8.99
N GLY A 149 -9.40 11.48 -8.09
CA GLY A 149 -10.58 11.93 -7.34
C GLY A 149 -11.13 10.97 -6.25
N ARG A 150 -10.60 9.75 -6.10
CA ARG A 150 -11.07 8.80 -5.08
C ARG A 150 -10.74 9.22 -3.64
N GLY A 151 -11.75 9.11 -2.77
CA GLY A 151 -11.59 9.24 -1.31
C GLY A 151 -11.16 10.64 -0.85
N GLY A 152 -10.79 10.73 0.43
CA GLY A 152 -10.31 11.97 1.05
C GLY A 152 -8.84 12.28 0.76
N HIS A 153 -8.32 13.35 1.37
CA HIS A 153 -6.94 13.82 1.15
C HIS A 153 -5.87 12.75 1.33
N ALA A 154 -5.98 11.87 2.34
CA ALA A 154 -5.00 10.80 2.57
C ALA A 154 -5.00 9.76 1.43
N THR A 155 -6.18 9.40 0.92
CA THR A 155 -6.33 8.49 -0.24
C THR A 155 -5.74 9.13 -1.49
N GLN A 156 -6.09 10.39 -1.76
CA GLN A 156 -5.58 11.10 -2.93
C GLN A 156 -4.06 11.30 -2.90
N LEU A 157 -3.51 11.68 -1.74
CA LEU A 157 -2.05 11.77 -1.55
C LEU A 157 -1.35 10.44 -1.78
N SER A 158 -1.93 9.34 -1.28
CA SER A 158 -1.36 8.00 -1.49
C SER A 158 -1.31 7.62 -2.96
N LEU A 159 -2.37 7.93 -3.72
CA LEU A 159 -2.41 7.69 -5.17
C LEU A 159 -1.39 8.57 -5.91
N SER A 160 -1.34 9.85 -5.58
CA SER A 160 -0.40 10.80 -6.18
C SER A 160 1.05 10.35 -5.97
N ARG A 161 1.41 9.90 -4.76
CA ARG A 161 2.74 9.34 -4.48
C ARG A 161 3.05 8.09 -5.29
N ALA A 162 2.07 7.21 -5.48
CA ALA A 162 2.25 6.03 -6.32
C ALA A 162 2.49 6.42 -7.79
N LEU A 163 1.69 7.33 -8.34
CA LEU A 163 1.90 7.84 -9.70
C LEU A 163 3.29 8.48 -9.84
N ILE A 164 3.71 9.32 -8.90
CA ILE A 164 5.05 9.94 -8.92
C ILE A 164 6.17 8.89 -8.85
N ALA A 165 5.99 7.82 -8.07
CA ALA A 165 6.98 6.76 -7.94
C ALA A 165 7.20 5.97 -9.25
N LEU A 166 6.27 6.02 -10.20
CA LEU A 166 6.41 5.45 -11.55
C LEU A 166 7.15 6.36 -12.54
N GLY A 167 7.73 7.47 -12.07
CA GLY A 167 8.52 8.38 -12.91
C GLY A 167 7.70 9.02 -14.02
N ASP A 168 8.06 8.74 -15.27
CA ASP A 168 7.47 9.34 -16.47
C ASP A 168 6.32 8.51 -17.07
N ALA A 169 6.19 7.24 -16.68
CA ALA A 169 5.13 6.35 -17.15
C ALA A 169 3.71 6.93 -17.07
N PRO A 170 3.29 7.67 -16.02
CA PRO A 170 1.94 8.21 -15.95
C PRO A 170 1.70 9.46 -16.80
N ALA A 171 2.73 10.10 -17.37
CA ALA A 171 2.60 11.43 -17.99
C ALA A 171 1.50 11.49 -19.08
N PRO A 172 1.40 10.53 -20.04
CA PRO A 172 0.33 10.58 -21.05
C PRO A 172 -1.07 10.45 -20.45
N ALA A 173 -1.23 9.61 -19.43
CA ALA A 173 -2.52 9.37 -18.78
C ALA A 173 -2.93 10.55 -17.87
N LEU A 174 -1.95 11.15 -17.16
CA LEU A 174 -2.17 12.37 -16.37
C LEU A 174 -2.55 13.57 -17.24
N ASP A 175 -1.94 13.72 -18.42
CA ASP A 175 -2.32 14.77 -19.38
C ASP A 175 -3.79 14.68 -19.78
N LEU A 176 -4.29 13.48 -20.02
CA LEU A 176 -5.71 13.26 -20.30
C LEU A 176 -6.59 13.57 -19.08
N ALA A 177 -6.19 13.14 -17.88
CA ALA A 177 -6.93 13.39 -16.64
C ALA A 177 -7.00 14.89 -16.27
N LYS A 178 -5.97 15.67 -16.58
CA LYS A 178 -5.97 17.14 -16.44
C LYS A 178 -7.01 17.84 -17.34
N ARG A 179 -7.58 17.12 -18.31
CA ARG A 179 -8.66 17.59 -19.20
C ARG A 179 -10.00 16.89 -18.93
N ALA A 180 -10.10 16.12 -17.84
CA ALA A 180 -11.31 15.39 -17.51
C ALA A 180 -12.52 16.33 -17.32
N ALA A 181 -13.70 15.84 -17.72
CA ALA A 181 -14.96 16.54 -17.50
C ALA A 181 -15.30 16.63 -16.01
N ASP A 182 -14.99 15.57 -15.25
CA ASP A 182 -15.14 15.57 -13.80
C ASP A 182 -14.13 16.54 -13.15
N PRO A 183 -14.60 17.60 -12.47
CA PRO A 183 -13.74 18.59 -11.84
C PRO A 183 -12.89 18.02 -10.70
N VAL A 184 -13.35 16.97 -10.01
CA VAL A 184 -12.61 16.34 -8.90
C VAL A 184 -11.42 15.55 -9.45
N VAL A 185 -11.63 14.77 -10.51
CA VAL A 185 -10.56 14.07 -11.23
C VAL A 185 -9.55 15.07 -11.78
N ARG A 186 -10.03 16.14 -12.43
CA ARG A 186 -9.19 17.18 -13.01
C ARG A 186 -8.33 17.89 -11.96
N ALA A 187 -8.93 18.26 -10.82
CA ALA A 187 -8.20 18.91 -9.72
C ALA A 187 -7.14 17.98 -9.12
N HIS A 188 -7.47 16.71 -8.89
CA HIS A 188 -6.49 15.75 -8.38
C HIS A 188 -5.34 15.56 -9.38
N ALA A 189 -5.61 15.38 -10.68
CA ALA A 189 -4.58 15.25 -11.71
C ALA A 189 -3.59 16.44 -11.74
N LEU A 190 -4.12 17.67 -11.66
CA LEU A 190 -3.32 18.89 -11.60
C LEU A 190 -2.47 18.96 -10.34
N ALA A 191 -3.03 18.58 -9.19
CA ALA A 191 -2.32 18.52 -7.92
C ALA A 191 -1.18 17.48 -7.94
N THR A 192 -1.41 16.32 -8.55
CA THR A 192 -0.39 15.28 -8.74
C THR A 192 0.76 15.77 -9.61
N GLU A 193 0.47 16.42 -10.75
CA GLU A 193 1.52 16.98 -11.62
C GLU A 193 2.35 18.05 -10.90
N ARG A 194 1.68 18.93 -10.14
CA ARG A 194 2.38 19.96 -9.37
C ARG A 194 3.30 19.35 -8.33
N LEU A 195 2.84 18.34 -7.59
CA LEU A 195 3.67 17.63 -6.61
C LEU A 195 4.84 16.88 -7.26
N ARG A 196 4.69 16.41 -8.51
CA ARG A 196 5.77 15.78 -9.29
C ARG A 196 6.88 16.79 -9.64
N HIS A 197 6.51 18.02 -9.96
CA HIS A 197 7.47 19.08 -10.31
C HIS A 197 8.06 19.80 -9.09
N ASP A 198 7.28 19.96 -8.03
CA ASP A 198 7.69 20.58 -6.77
C ASP A 198 7.23 19.73 -5.58
N PRO A 199 8.10 18.80 -5.11
CA PRO A 199 7.80 17.94 -3.97
C PRO A 199 7.57 18.69 -2.65
N ASP A 200 8.06 19.94 -2.53
CA ASP A 200 8.03 20.72 -1.29
C ASP A 200 6.72 21.50 -1.11
N THR A 201 5.96 21.73 -2.20
CA THR A 201 4.70 22.50 -2.20
C THR A 201 3.63 21.95 -1.24
N GLY A 202 3.73 20.69 -0.81
CA GLY A 202 2.77 20.05 0.08
C GLY A 202 1.42 19.76 -0.60
N PHE A 203 1.00 18.50 -0.57
CA PHE A 203 -0.14 18.05 -1.39
C PHE A 203 -1.47 18.77 -1.11
N ALA A 204 -1.77 19.08 0.15
CA ALA A 204 -3.02 19.76 0.50
C ALA A 204 -3.11 21.15 -0.17
N PHE A 205 -1.99 21.89 -0.19
CA PHE A 205 -1.93 23.18 -0.84
C PHE A 205 -2.06 23.04 -2.36
N ALA A 206 -1.30 22.11 -2.96
CA ALA A 206 -1.40 21.83 -4.40
C ALA A 206 -2.82 21.47 -4.84
N LEU A 207 -3.56 20.71 -4.03
CA LEU A 207 -4.93 20.32 -4.31
C LEU A 207 -5.92 21.49 -4.20
N GLU A 208 -5.79 22.34 -3.19
CA GLU A 208 -6.63 23.54 -3.07
C GLU A 208 -6.37 24.55 -4.20
N GLU A 209 -5.11 24.75 -4.60
CA GLU A 209 -4.78 25.56 -5.78
C GLU A 209 -5.41 24.96 -7.05
N ALA A 210 -5.25 23.65 -7.26
CA ALA A 210 -5.83 22.97 -8.41
C ALA A 210 -7.36 23.09 -8.45
N LYS A 211 -8.05 22.94 -7.32
CA LYS A 211 -9.51 23.16 -7.22
C LYS A 211 -9.89 24.59 -7.62
N ARG A 212 -9.14 25.61 -7.19
CA ARG A 212 -9.38 27.00 -7.58
C ARG A 212 -9.22 27.20 -9.08
N THR A 213 -8.13 26.70 -9.68
CA THR A 213 -7.92 26.75 -11.13
C THR A 213 -9.07 26.09 -11.90
N VAL A 214 -9.50 24.90 -11.43
CA VAL A 214 -10.61 24.16 -12.04
C VAL A 214 -11.94 24.91 -11.95
N ALA A 215 -12.19 25.64 -10.87
CA ALA A 215 -13.41 26.43 -10.66
C ALA A 215 -13.45 27.73 -11.47
N LEU A 216 -12.31 28.36 -11.71
CA LEU A 216 -12.21 29.63 -12.45
C LEU A 216 -12.29 29.46 -13.98
N GLY A 217 -12.01 28.26 -14.51
CA GLY A 217 -12.03 27.97 -15.94
C GLY A 217 -10.95 28.70 -16.76
N PRO A 218 -10.81 28.44 -18.07
CA PRO A 218 -9.75 29.01 -18.91
C PRO A 218 -9.89 30.51 -19.25
N ALA A 219 -10.54 31.32 -18.41
CA ALA A 219 -10.94 32.70 -18.74
C ALA A 219 -10.35 33.79 -17.81
N ALA A 220 -9.13 33.62 -17.29
CA ALA A 220 -8.47 34.64 -16.47
C ALA A 220 -7.20 35.26 -17.07
N ASP A 221 -6.70 34.77 -18.22
CA ASP A 221 -5.45 35.27 -18.83
C ASP A 221 -5.64 36.03 -20.15
N GLY A 222 -6.86 36.47 -20.45
CA GLY A 222 -7.11 37.27 -21.64
C GLY A 222 -8.42 38.04 -21.55
N VAL A 223 -8.35 39.30 -21.12
CA VAL A 223 -8.97 40.49 -21.75
C VAL A 223 -8.73 41.68 -20.83
N GLY A 224 -7.98 42.66 -21.34
CA GLY A 224 -7.78 43.97 -20.71
C GLY A 224 -6.88 44.89 -21.54
N GLY A 225 -6.87 44.73 -22.86
CA GLY A 225 -6.21 45.63 -23.79
C GLY A 225 -7.23 46.16 -24.79
N THR A 226 -7.75 47.35 -24.50
CA THR A 226 -8.13 48.39 -25.46
C THR A 226 -8.02 49.72 -24.74
#